data_AF-A0A1H3FFG8-F1
#
_entry.id   AF-A0A1H3FFG8-F1
#
_cell.length_a   1.000
_cell.length_b   1.000
_cell.length_c   1.000
_cell.angle_alpha   90.00
_cell.angle_beta   90.00
_cell.angle_gamma   90.00
#
_symmetry.space_group_name_H-M   'P 1'
#
loop_
_entity.id
_entity.type
_entity.pdbx_description
1 polymer ?
#
loop_
_entity_poly.entity_id
_entity_poly.type
_entity_poly.pdbx_seq_one_letter_code
_entity_poly.pdbx_strand_id
1 'polypeptide(L)'
;MDAIRSKIDAIDRQMAALYEQRMALAMDIAEYKYSNDENIFDSEREAAVVEKNLKFLKDSGFENYYIAFLHFIMDQSKEVQSQWIENQKKNNESHGAE
;
A
#
# COMPACT_ATOMS: atom_id res chain seq x y z
N MET A 1 6.54 32.81 2.19
CA MET A 1 5.76 31.66 1.68
C MET A 1 6.66 30.63 1.01
N ASP A 2 7.63 31.07 0.18
CA ASP A 2 8.50 30.17 -0.58
C ASP A 2 9.31 29.19 0.29
N ALA A 3 9.86 29.65 1.42
CA ALA A 3 10.60 28.77 2.34
C ALA A 3 9.75 27.65 2.99
N ILE A 4 8.43 27.85 3.16
CA ILE A 4 7.53 26.80 3.66
C ILE A 4 7.23 25.81 2.53
N ARG A 5 6.97 26.30 1.32
CA ARG A 5 6.73 25.46 0.14
C ARG A 5 7.94 24.58 -0.19
N SER A 6 9.15 25.11 -0.16
CA SER A 6 10.36 24.31 -0.38
C SER A 6 10.55 23.19 0.66
N LYS A 7 10.11 23.39 1.91
CA LYS A 7 10.11 22.34 2.93
C LYS A 7 9.06 21.26 2.62
N ILE A 8 7.87 21.66 2.19
CA ILE A 8 6.82 20.74 1.74
C ILE A 8 7.33 19.92 0.55
N ASP A 9 7.92 20.55 -0.47
CA ASP A 9 8.46 19.85 -1.64
C ASP A 9 9.53 18.81 -1.26
N ALA A 10 10.34 19.10 -0.23
CA ALA A 10 11.33 18.16 0.27
C ALA A 10 10.68 16.95 0.98
N ILE A 11 9.61 17.18 1.75
CA ILE A 11 8.81 16.13 2.39
C ILE A 11 8.08 15.30 1.33
N ASP A 12 7.46 15.94 0.34
CA ASP A 12 6.74 15.26 -0.74
C ASP A 12 7.65 14.32 -1.53
N ARG A 13 8.91 14.73 -1.79
CA ARG A 13 9.92 13.85 -2.39
C ARG A 13 10.21 12.62 -1.54
N GLN A 14 10.27 12.76 -0.21
CA GLN A 14 10.46 11.62 0.68
C GLN A 14 9.22 10.73 0.73
N MET A 15 8.03 11.32 0.73
CA MET A 15 6.77 10.56 0.70
C MET A 15 6.64 9.74 -0.59
N ALA A 16 7.01 10.31 -1.75
CA ALA A 16 7.02 9.57 -3.02
C ALA A 16 7.96 8.36 -2.95
N ALA A 17 9.20 8.55 -2.50
CA ALA A 17 10.17 7.46 -2.39
C ALA A 17 9.73 6.36 -1.41
N LEU A 18 9.09 6.73 -0.29
CA LEU A 18 8.54 5.76 0.67
C LEU A 18 7.30 5.06 0.14
N TYR A 19 6.47 5.76 -0.62
CA TYR A 19 5.28 5.20 -1.24
C TYR A 19 5.65 4.13 -2.28
N GLU A 20 6.60 4.42 -3.16
CA GLU A 20 7.10 3.46 -4.16
C GLU A 20 7.66 2.20 -3.50
N GLN A 21 8.50 2.35 -2.47
CA GLN A 21 9.02 1.20 -1.70
C GLN A 21 7.89 0.38 -1.09
N ARG A 22 6.86 1.03 -0.54
CA ARG A 22 5.71 0.34 0.06
C ARG A 22 4.88 -0.41 -0.99
N MET A 23 4.71 0.15 -2.20
CA MET A 23 4.00 -0.51 -3.29
C MET A 23 4.78 -1.68 -3.88
N ALA A 24 6.11 -1.59 -3.96
CA ALA A 24 6.95 -2.72 -4.35
C ALA A 24 6.74 -3.92 -3.40
N LEU A 25 6.78 -3.67 -2.08
CA LEU A 25 6.48 -4.70 -1.08
C LEU A 25 5.05 -5.23 -1.17
N ALA A 26 4.08 -4.43 -1.63
CA ALA A 26 2.72 -4.90 -1.88
C ALA A 26 2.65 -5.89 -3.04
N MET A 27 3.49 -5.74 -4.08
CA MET A 27 3.62 -6.72 -5.16
C MET A 27 4.25 -8.02 -4.66
N ASP A 28 5.28 -7.96 -3.82
CA ASP A 28 5.87 -9.15 -3.20
C ASP A 28 4.84 -9.92 -2.35
N ILE A 29 3.97 -9.19 -1.64
CA ILE A 29 2.83 -9.78 -0.93
C ILE A 29 1.83 -10.41 -1.90
N ALA A 30 1.58 -9.80 -3.06
CA ALA A 30 0.70 -10.36 -4.09
C ALA A 30 1.20 -11.73 -4.57
N GLU A 31 2.50 -11.83 -4.84
CA GLU A 31 3.16 -13.07 -5.25
C GLU A 31 3.05 -14.16 -4.19
N TYR A 32 3.32 -13.81 -2.93
CA TYR A 32 3.16 -14.73 -1.81
C TYR A 32 1.71 -15.22 -1.71
N LYS A 33 0.72 -14.33 -1.74
CA LYS A 33 -0.70 -14.69 -1.61
C LYS A 33 -1.19 -15.54 -2.76
N TYR A 34 -0.79 -15.20 -3.99
CA TYR A 34 -1.13 -15.98 -5.18
C TYR A 34 -0.58 -17.41 -5.12
N SER A 35 0.65 -17.57 -4.65
CA SER A 35 1.31 -18.87 -4.54
C SER A 35 0.71 -19.76 -3.44
N ASN A 36 0.09 -19.15 -2.43
CA ASN A 36 -0.52 -19.84 -1.28
C ASN A 36 -2.07 -19.88 -1.32
N ASP A 37 -2.69 -19.41 -2.40
CA ASP A 37 -4.16 -19.29 -2.56
C ASP A 37 -4.84 -18.47 -1.43
N GLU A 38 -4.15 -17.44 -0.94
CA GLU A 38 -4.64 -16.54 0.11
C GLU A 38 -5.40 -15.32 -0.45
N ASN A 39 -6.36 -14.81 0.32
CA ASN A 39 -7.14 -13.62 -0.06
C ASN A 39 -6.34 -12.32 0.07
N ILE A 40 -6.54 -11.40 -0.89
CA ILE A 40 -5.92 -10.06 -0.86
C ILE A 40 -6.40 -9.24 0.34
N PHE A 41 -7.70 -9.28 0.65
CA PHE A 41 -8.28 -8.53 1.76
C PHE A 41 -8.20 -9.31 3.08
N ASP A 42 -7.70 -8.64 4.12
CA ASP A 42 -7.63 -9.15 5.50
C ASP A 42 -7.93 -8.00 6.46
N SER A 43 -9.15 -8.01 7.02
CA SER A 43 -9.62 -6.93 7.90
C SER A 43 -8.89 -6.89 9.25
N GLU A 44 -8.47 -8.04 9.78
CA GLU A 44 -7.73 -8.09 11.04
C GLU A 44 -6.33 -7.49 10.85
N ARG A 45 -5.69 -7.82 9.74
CA ARG A 45 -4.39 -7.24 9.38
C ARG A 45 -4.47 -5.74 9.17
N GLU A 46 -5.50 -5.24 8.49
CA GLU A 46 -5.71 -3.80 8.27
C GLU A 46 -5.94 -3.04 9.58
N ALA A 47 -6.78 -3.57 10.47
CA ALA A 47 -6.98 -2.99 11.81
C ALA A 47 -5.66 -2.92 12.59
N ALA A 48 -4.86 -3.99 12.54
CA ALA A 48 -3.54 -4.03 13.18
C ALA A 48 -2.53 -3.04 12.55
N VAL A 49 -2.61 -2.76 11.24
CA VAL A 49 -1.80 -1.68 10.61
C VAL A 49 -2.17 -0.34 11.23
N VAL A 50 -3.46 -0.02 11.31
CA VAL A 50 -3.92 1.27 11.82
C VAL A 50 -3.49 1.45 13.28
N GLU A 51 -3.79 0.48 14.15
CA GLU A 51 -3.44 0.56 15.58
C GLU A 51 -1.93 0.69 15.79
N LYS A 52 -1.12 -0.06 15.03
CA LYS A 52 0.35 0.04 15.12
C LYS A 52 0.85 1.42 14.69
N ASN A 53 0.34 1.96 13.58
CA ASN A 53 0.87 3.20 13.03
C ASN A 53 0.41 4.44 13.80
N LEU A 54 -0.78 4.40 14.40
CA LEU A 54 -1.25 5.47 15.29
C LEU A 54 -0.28 5.73 16.46
N LYS A 55 0.43 4.71 16.94
CA LYS A 55 1.45 4.85 18.00
C LYS A 55 2.65 5.70 17.58
N PHE A 56 2.87 5.91 16.28
CA PHE A 56 3.93 6.80 15.77
C PHE A 56 3.47 8.25 15.64
N LEU A 57 2.15 8.51 15.67
CA LEU A 57 1.60 9.85 15.59
C LEU A 57 1.76 10.55 16.94
N LYS A 58 2.44 11.71 16.95
CA LYS A 58 2.71 12.47 18.18
C LYS A 58 1.62 13.49 18.51
N ASP A 59 0.94 14.00 17.50
CA ASP A 59 -0.10 15.03 17.64
C ASP A 59 -1.45 14.43 17.27
N SER A 60 -2.32 14.29 18.28
CA SER A 60 -3.65 13.72 18.14
C SER A 60 -4.59 14.58 17.29
N GLY A 61 -4.24 15.85 17.04
CA GLY A 61 -4.98 16.72 16.11
C GLY A 61 -5.02 16.19 14.67
N PHE A 62 -4.07 15.31 14.30
CA PHE A 62 -4.00 14.71 12.97
C PHE A 62 -4.54 13.28 12.89
N GLU A 63 -5.05 12.72 13.99
CA GLU A 63 -5.37 11.29 14.10
C GLU A 63 -6.34 10.82 13.01
N ASN A 64 -7.50 11.46 12.89
CA ASN A 64 -8.51 11.10 11.90
C ASN A 64 -7.99 11.21 10.45
N TYR A 65 -7.18 12.22 10.16
CA TYR A 65 -6.57 12.40 8.84
C TYR A 65 -5.55 11.31 8.55
N TYR A 66 -4.77 10.91 9.55
CA TYR A 66 -3.77 9.87 9.40
C TYR A 66 -4.42 8.48 9.26
N ILE A 67 -5.49 8.19 9.99
CA ILE A 67 -6.30 6.97 9.81
C ILE A 67 -6.83 6.89 8.38
N ALA A 68 -7.43 7.97 7.87
CA ALA A 68 -7.94 8.02 6.50
C ALA A 68 -6.82 7.79 5.48
N PHE A 69 -5.64 8.38 5.70
CA PHE A 69 -4.46 8.14 4.87
C PHE A 69 -4.03 6.67 4.89
N LEU A 70 -3.95 6.03 6.06
CA LEU A 70 -3.58 4.61 6.16
C LEU A 70 -4.55 3.71 5.39
N HIS A 71 -5.86 3.94 5.51
CA HIS A 71 -6.87 3.20 4.74
C HIS A 71 -6.70 3.41 3.24
N PHE A 72 -6.56 4.66 2.80
CA PHE A 72 -6.32 4.98 1.39
C PHE A 72 -5.10 4.22 0.82
N ILE A 73 -3.98 4.22 1.55
CA ILE A 73 -2.78 3.51 1.13
C ILE A 73 -3.00 1.99 1.09
N MET A 74 -3.75 1.42 2.05
CA MET A 74 -4.08 0.00 2.05
C MET A 74 -5.00 -0.38 0.87
N ASP A 75 -5.97 0.45 0.53
CA ASP A 75 -6.83 0.25 -0.64
C ASP A 75 -6.04 0.24 -1.94
N GLN A 76 -5.12 1.19 -2.13
CA GLN A 76 -4.22 1.20 -3.28
C GLN A 76 -3.29 -0.02 -3.32
N SER A 77 -2.88 -0.53 -2.16
CA SER A 77 -2.08 -1.77 -2.09
C SER A 77 -2.86 -2.98 -2.57
N LYS A 78 -4.15 -3.07 -2.22
CA LYS A 78 -5.03 -4.16 -2.67
C LYS A 78 -5.24 -4.08 -4.17
N GLU A 79 -5.39 -2.88 -4.72
CA GLU A 79 -5.51 -2.66 -6.17
C GLU A 79 -4.27 -3.14 -6.92
N VAL A 80 -3.06 -2.75 -6.48
CA VAL A 80 -1.79 -3.23 -7.06
C VAL A 80 -1.67 -4.75 -6.98
N GLN A 81 -2.04 -5.35 -5.84
CA GLN A 81 -2.06 -6.81 -5.68
C GLN A 81 -3.03 -7.47 -6.67
N SER A 82 -4.26 -6.98 -6.78
CA SER A 82 -5.27 -7.50 -7.72
C SER A 82 -4.78 -7.44 -9.16
N GLN A 83 -4.26 -6.30 -9.59
CA GLN A 83 -3.74 -6.12 -10.96
C GLN A 83 -2.60 -7.10 -11.25
N TRP A 84 -1.68 -7.29 -10.30
CA TRP A 84 -0.59 -8.26 -10.44
C TRP A 84 -1.14 -9.69 -10.58
N ILE A 85 -2.06 -10.11 -9.73
CA ILE A 85 -2.66 -11.47 -9.76
C ILE A 85 -3.42 -11.70 -11.08
N GLU A 86 -4.20 -10.72 -11.53
CA GLU A 86 -4.90 -10.81 -12.82
C GLU A 86 -3.95 -10.99 -14.00
N ASN A 87 -2.81 -10.27 -14.00
CA ASN A 87 -1.81 -10.42 -15.03
C ASN A 87 -1.15 -11.81 -15.00
N GLN A 88 -0.89 -12.39 -13.82
CA GLN A 88 -0.37 -13.75 -13.73
C GLN A 88 -1.35 -14.80 -14.25
N LYS A 89 -2.65 -14.66 -13.94
CA LYS A 89 -3.69 -15.56 -14.46
C LYS A 89 -3.74 -15.54 -16.00
N LYS A 90 -3.74 -14.34 -16.61
CA LYS A 90 -3.73 -14.17 -18.08
C LYS A 90 -2.48 -14.80 -18.73
N ASN A 91 -1.32 -14.64 -18.10
CA ASN A 91 -0.08 -15.22 -18.60
C ASN A 91 -0.12 -16.76 -18.58
N ASN A 92 -0.67 -17.35 -17.51
CA ASN A 92 -0.79 -18.80 -17.38
C ASN A 92 -1.82 -19.40 -18.35
N GLU A 93 -2.92 -18.70 -18.63
CA GLU A 93 -3.92 -19.12 -19.62
C GLU A 93 -3.38 -19.10 -21.05
N SER A 94 -2.49 -18.14 -21.36
CA SER A 94 -1.89 -18.00 -22.70
C SER A 94 -0.86 -19.10 -23.03
N HIS A 95 -0.30 -19.77 -22.01
CA HIS A 95 0.68 -20.87 -22.19
C HIS A 95 0.03 -22.27 -22.13
N GLY A 96 -1.27 -22.37 -21.85
CA GLY A 96 -2.01 -23.65 -21.80
C GLY A 96 -2.71 -24.03 -23.11
N ALA A 97 -2.51 -23.26 -24.19
CA ALA A 97 -3.19 -23.43 -25.48
C ALA A 97 -2.30 -23.98 -26.61
N GLU A 98 -1.07 -24.45 -26.30
CA GLU A 98 -0.18 -25.13 -27.25
C GLU A 98 0.02 -26.62 -26.91
#